data_AF-X0XCD8-F1
#
_entry.id   AF-X0XCD8-F1
#
_cell.length_a   1.000
_cell.length_b   1.000
_cell.length_c   1.000
_cell.angle_alpha   90.00
_cell.angle_beta   90.00
_cell.angle_gamma   90.00
#
_symmetry.space_group_name_H-M   'P 1'
#
loop_
_entity.id
_entity.type
_entity.pdbx_description
1 polymer ?
#
loop_
_entity_poly.entity_id
_entity_poly.type
_entity_poly.pdbx_seq_one_letter_code
_entity_poly.pdbx_strand_id
1 'polypeptide(L)'
;YVDADRIKIRTSRGVDEYILDKFIRSNQRTCINQRPIVKKKDRVKRGAFIADGPAITRGKLSLGRNVLVAFMPWEGYNFEDGILINERLVKEDIFSSMHIEEFQIEAKELRSGVEEITADVPNVDESYLKNLDEKGIVRIGAEVEPGDILMGKVTPQVEIKLTPEERLLRSIFGEKVQKVKDNSLRVPPGIRGKVIKIKVFSQENQDDLPPGVLKRVKVYIAIQRKIRVGDKIAGRHGNKGVVSKILPEEDMP
;
A
#
# COMPACT_ATOMS: atom_id res chain seq x y z
N TYR A 1 -25.98 12.03 12.76
CA TYR A 1 -25.34 12.25 11.45
C TYR A 1 -24.44 11.06 11.19
N VAL A 2 -24.34 10.60 9.94
CA VAL A 2 -23.52 9.43 9.59
C VAL A 2 -22.83 9.75 8.27
N ASP A 3 -21.51 9.69 8.26
CA ASP A 3 -20.68 9.64 7.05
C ASP A 3 -19.68 8.48 7.15
N ALA A 4 -18.75 8.39 6.19
CA ALA A 4 -17.77 7.32 6.15
C ALA A 4 -16.70 7.41 7.27
N ASP A 5 -16.50 8.58 7.87
CA ASP A 5 -15.38 8.93 8.73
C ASP A 5 -15.81 9.20 10.18
N ARG A 6 -17.08 9.49 10.43
CA ARG A 6 -17.63 9.81 11.74
C ARG A 6 -19.13 9.56 11.86
N ILE A 7 -19.54 9.27 13.08
CA ILE A 7 -20.93 9.05 13.48
C ILE A 7 -21.26 10.00 14.61
N LYS A 8 -22.33 10.81 14.46
CA LYS A 8 -22.86 11.66 15.52
C LYS A 8 -24.20 11.14 16.01
N ILE A 9 -24.29 10.81 17.29
CA ILE A 9 -25.47 10.24 17.94
C ILE A 9 -26.03 11.29 18.89
N ARG A 10 -27.32 11.60 18.73
CA ARG A 10 -28.01 12.51 19.64
C ARG A 10 -28.54 11.73 20.83
N THR A 11 -28.14 12.13 22.02
CA THR A 11 -28.56 11.57 23.30
C THR A 11 -29.41 12.58 24.06
N SER A 12 -29.95 12.19 25.22
CA SER A 12 -30.68 13.11 26.11
C SER A 12 -29.78 14.20 26.73
N ARG A 13 -28.46 14.00 26.72
CA ARG A 13 -27.47 14.92 27.31
C ARG A 13 -26.72 15.77 26.28
N GLY A 14 -26.91 15.52 24.98
CA GLY A 14 -26.19 16.24 23.93
C GLY A 14 -25.97 15.42 22.67
N VAL A 15 -24.83 15.62 22.01
CA VAL A 15 -24.43 14.91 20.80
C VAL A 15 -23.06 14.28 21.03
N ASP A 16 -23.01 12.96 20.97
CA ASP A 16 -21.77 12.19 21.03
C ASP A 16 -21.21 12.03 19.61
N GLU A 17 -19.94 12.36 19.41
CA GLU A 17 -19.23 12.22 18.13
C GLU A 17 -18.20 11.09 18.23
N TYR A 18 -18.29 10.13 17.30
CA TYR A 18 -17.39 9.00 17.16
C TYR A 18 -16.65 9.12 15.84
N ILE A 19 -15.32 9.22 15.87
CA ILE A 19 -14.47 9.23 14.69
C ILE A 19 -14.12 7.77 14.36
N LEU A 20 -14.29 7.38 13.11
CA LEU A 20 -14.03 6.03 12.62
C LEU A 20 -12.60 5.92 12.10
N ASP A 21 -11.93 4.84 12.46
CA ASP A 21 -10.60 4.53 11.94
C ASP A 21 -10.66 4.12 10.47
N LYS A 22 -10.01 4.89 9.58
CA LYS A 22 -10.01 4.63 8.13
C LYS A 22 -8.62 4.26 7.64
N PHE A 23 -8.53 3.11 6.97
CA PHE A 23 -7.32 2.63 6.30
C PHE A 23 -6.06 2.75 7.18
N ILE A 24 -6.17 2.37 8.45
CA ILE A 24 -5.05 2.37 9.37
C ILE A 24 -4.24 1.09 9.16
N ARG A 25 -2.93 1.24 9.02
CA ARG A 25 -1.99 0.11 8.93
C ARG A 25 -1.85 -0.55 10.29
N SER A 26 -2.07 -1.86 10.37
CA SER A 26 -1.71 -2.65 11.55
C SER A 26 -0.22 -2.99 11.58
N ASN A 27 0.28 -3.48 12.72
CA ASN A 27 1.67 -3.95 12.84
C ASN A 27 2.00 -5.10 11.88
N GLN A 28 1.01 -5.94 11.56
CA GLN A 28 1.11 -7.02 10.59
C GLN A 28 0.75 -6.59 9.16
N ARG A 29 0.71 -5.28 8.90
CA ARG A 29 0.46 -4.68 7.56
C ARG A 29 -0.94 -4.95 6.99
N THR A 30 -1.87 -5.40 7.83
CA THR A 30 -3.29 -5.52 7.47
C THR A 30 -4.00 -4.16 7.55
N CYS A 31 -5.14 -4.04 6.88
CA CYS A 31 -5.96 -2.83 6.90
C CYS A 31 -6.98 -2.85 8.04
N ILE A 32 -6.87 -1.89 8.94
CA ILE A 32 -7.90 -1.56 9.94
C ILE A 32 -8.80 -0.48 9.32
N ASN A 33 -10.03 -0.85 9.02
CA ASN A 33 -11.02 0.06 8.46
C ASN A 33 -12.37 -0.18 9.11
N GLN A 34 -12.87 0.85 9.79
CA GLN A 34 -14.19 0.87 10.38
C GLN A 34 -15.21 1.38 9.36
N ARG A 35 -16.36 0.72 9.32
CA ARG A 35 -17.46 1.02 8.40
C ARG A 35 -18.74 1.25 9.20
N PRO A 36 -19.44 2.37 9.03
CA PRO A 36 -20.70 2.59 9.72
C PRO A 36 -21.72 1.54 9.29
N ILE A 37 -22.46 0.97 10.25
CA ILE A 37 -23.56 0.03 9.98
C ILE A 37 -24.95 0.67 10.19
N VAL A 38 -24.99 1.79 10.91
CA VAL A 38 -26.21 2.57 11.16
C VAL A 38 -26.45 3.57 10.04
N LYS A 39 -27.72 3.90 9.80
CA LYS A 39 -28.15 4.93 8.85
C LYS A 39 -28.62 6.19 9.60
N LYS A 40 -28.72 7.29 8.86
CA LYS A 40 -29.28 8.54 9.40
C LYS A 40 -30.71 8.28 9.88
N LYS A 41 -31.00 8.71 11.11
CA LYS A 41 -32.29 8.55 11.83
C LYS A 41 -32.52 7.18 12.51
N ASP A 42 -31.57 6.24 12.43
CA ASP A 42 -31.68 4.99 13.19
C ASP A 42 -31.68 5.26 14.70
N ARG A 43 -32.50 4.48 15.44
CA ARG A 43 -32.51 4.48 16.91
C ARG A 43 -31.55 3.41 17.41
N VAL A 44 -30.54 3.82 18.16
CA VAL A 44 -29.54 2.92 18.75
C VAL A 44 -29.79 2.75 20.26
N LYS A 45 -29.57 1.55 20.77
CA LYS A 45 -29.60 1.26 22.21
C LYS A 45 -28.19 1.34 22.77
N ARG A 46 -28.07 1.56 24.09
CA ARG A 46 -26.78 1.46 24.78
C ARG A 46 -26.17 0.08 24.52
N GLY A 47 -24.89 0.04 24.15
CA GLY A 47 -24.16 -1.20 23.84
C GLY A 47 -24.39 -1.74 22.42
N ALA A 48 -25.19 -1.07 21.59
CA ALA A 48 -25.35 -1.47 20.19
C ALA A 48 -24.10 -1.13 19.37
N PHE A 49 -23.76 -2.00 18.42
CA PHE A 49 -22.75 -1.71 17.41
C PHE A 49 -23.22 -0.59 16.48
N ILE A 50 -22.36 0.39 16.23
CA ILE A 50 -22.63 1.53 15.33
C ILE A 50 -21.74 1.51 14.09
N ALA A 51 -20.60 0.81 14.16
CA ALA A 51 -19.70 0.53 13.07
C ALA A 51 -19.12 -0.88 13.22
N ASP A 52 -18.81 -1.51 12.08
CA ASP A 52 -18.05 -2.76 12.02
C ASP A 52 -16.58 -2.45 11.76
N GLY A 53 -15.69 -3.16 12.47
CA GLY A 53 -14.25 -3.11 12.25
C GLY A 53 -13.74 -4.14 11.24
N PRO A 54 -12.41 -4.36 11.18
CA PRO A 54 -11.83 -5.42 10.36
C PRO A 54 -12.33 -6.80 10.81
N ALA A 55 -12.66 -7.64 9.84
CA ALA A 55 -13.18 -9.01 10.06
C ALA A 55 -14.44 -9.08 10.96
N ILE A 56 -15.28 -8.05 10.94
CA ILE A 56 -16.59 -8.03 11.62
C ILE A 56 -17.68 -7.74 10.59
N THR A 57 -18.79 -8.46 10.70
CA THR A 57 -20.02 -8.22 9.94
C THR A 57 -21.21 -8.20 10.90
N ARG A 58 -21.89 -7.06 11.00
CA ARG A 58 -23.04 -6.79 11.89
C ARG A 58 -22.77 -7.20 13.34
N GLY A 59 -21.62 -6.78 13.87
CA GLY A 59 -21.20 -7.09 15.24
C GLY A 59 -20.80 -8.54 15.49
N LYS A 60 -20.71 -9.39 14.45
CA LYS A 60 -20.25 -10.79 14.56
C LYS A 60 -18.90 -10.97 13.87
N LEU A 61 -18.07 -11.83 14.44
CA LEU A 61 -16.77 -12.18 13.88
C LEU A 61 -16.93 -12.86 12.51
N SER A 62 -16.17 -12.39 11.53
CA SER A 62 -16.26 -12.77 10.12
C SER A 62 -14.86 -12.86 9.50
N LEU A 63 -14.10 -13.91 9.88
CA LEU A 63 -12.70 -14.13 9.48
C LEU A 63 -12.51 -14.64 8.03
N GLY A 64 -13.60 -14.98 7.34
CA GLY A 64 -13.56 -15.56 6.00
C GLY A 64 -14.90 -15.41 5.29
N ARG A 65 -15.17 -16.28 4.33
CA ARG A 65 -16.39 -16.25 3.51
C ARG A 65 -17.05 -17.62 3.51
N ASN A 66 -18.38 -17.63 3.46
CA ASN A 66 -19.14 -18.84 3.18
C ASN A 66 -19.13 -19.05 1.67
N VAL A 67 -18.71 -20.23 1.24
CA VAL A 67 -18.64 -20.62 -0.16
C VAL A 67 -19.27 -22.00 -0.33
N LEU A 68 -19.79 -22.29 -1.52
CA LEU A 68 -20.23 -23.63 -1.89
C LEU A 68 -18.98 -24.50 -2.13
N VAL A 69 -18.97 -25.72 -1.58
CA VAL A 69 -17.84 -26.65 -1.67
C VAL A 69 -18.34 -28.01 -2.12
N ALA A 70 -17.71 -28.56 -3.16
CA ALA A 70 -17.85 -29.96 -3.54
C ALA A 70 -16.71 -30.77 -2.90
N PHE A 71 -17.04 -31.90 -2.27
CA PHE A 71 -16.07 -32.78 -1.63
C PHE A 71 -15.85 -34.03 -2.50
N MET A 72 -14.90 -33.95 -3.42
CA MET A 72 -14.60 -35.02 -4.37
C MET A 72 -13.18 -34.85 -4.94
N PRO A 73 -12.49 -35.93 -5.32
CA PRO A 73 -11.27 -35.85 -6.11
C PRO A 73 -11.54 -35.21 -7.48
N TRP A 74 -10.64 -34.34 -7.96
CA TRP A 74 -10.77 -33.70 -9.27
C TRP A 74 -9.43 -33.65 -10.00
N GLU A 75 -9.28 -34.52 -11.00
CA GLU A 75 -8.13 -34.60 -11.93
C GLU A 75 -6.74 -34.55 -11.26
N GLY A 76 -6.62 -34.94 -9.99
CA GLY A 76 -5.39 -34.87 -9.21
C GLY A 76 -4.98 -33.47 -8.75
N TYR A 77 -5.72 -32.41 -9.09
CA TYR A 77 -5.39 -31.05 -8.65
C TYR A 77 -5.61 -30.82 -7.15
N ASN A 78 -6.50 -31.59 -6.52
CA ASN A 78 -6.66 -31.65 -5.07
C ASN A 78 -5.93 -32.84 -4.44
N PHE A 79 -4.79 -33.24 -5.00
CA PHE A 79 -3.93 -34.24 -4.36
C PHE A 79 -3.44 -33.73 -2.99
N GLU A 80 -3.49 -34.59 -1.98
CA GLU A 80 -3.16 -34.28 -0.57
C GLU A 80 -3.89 -33.03 -0.06
N ASP A 81 -3.16 -31.92 0.14
CA ASP A 81 -3.63 -30.65 0.68
C ASP A 81 -3.93 -29.60 -0.42
N GLY A 82 -4.00 -30.03 -1.69
CA GLY A 82 -4.36 -29.18 -2.82
C GLY A 82 -5.83 -28.74 -2.78
N ILE A 83 -6.09 -27.45 -2.99
CA ILE A 83 -7.45 -26.89 -3.08
C ILE A 83 -7.63 -26.24 -4.45
N LEU A 84 -8.70 -26.62 -5.14
CA LEU A 84 -9.15 -25.92 -6.33
C LEU A 84 -10.11 -24.79 -5.96
N ILE A 85 -10.02 -23.69 -6.70
CA ILE A 85 -10.89 -22.53 -6.53
C ILE A 85 -11.52 -22.19 -7.87
N ASN A 86 -12.82 -21.91 -7.84
CA ASN A 86 -13.54 -21.39 -8.99
C ASN A 86 -13.08 -19.95 -9.29
N GLU A 87 -12.75 -19.65 -10.54
CA GLU A 87 -12.33 -18.32 -11.02
C GLU A 87 -13.31 -17.21 -10.63
N ARG A 88 -14.60 -17.51 -10.54
CA ARG A 88 -15.64 -16.59 -10.04
C ARG A 88 -15.28 -15.95 -8.71
N LEU A 89 -14.68 -16.72 -7.79
CA LEU A 89 -14.28 -16.22 -6.47
C LEU A 89 -13.18 -15.16 -6.56
N VAL A 90 -12.36 -15.21 -7.61
CA VAL A 90 -11.32 -14.22 -7.92
C VAL A 90 -11.94 -13.00 -8.62
N LYS A 91 -12.85 -13.22 -9.58
CA LYS A 91 -13.59 -12.16 -10.29
C LYS A 91 -14.40 -11.29 -9.34
N GLU A 92 -15.12 -11.90 -8.40
CA GLU A 92 -15.99 -11.23 -7.43
C GLU A 92 -15.24 -10.72 -6.17
N ASP A 93 -13.90 -10.80 -6.15
CA ASP A 93 -13.07 -10.35 -5.01
C ASP A 93 -13.49 -10.96 -3.66
N ILE A 94 -13.97 -12.21 -3.66
CA ILE A 94 -14.48 -12.88 -2.45
C ILE A 94 -13.36 -13.09 -1.43
N PHE A 95 -12.20 -13.58 -1.90
CA PHE A 95 -11.00 -13.77 -1.10
C PHE A 95 -9.94 -12.71 -1.43
N SER A 96 -10.34 -11.44 -1.39
CA SER A 96 -9.44 -10.31 -1.56
C SER A 96 -9.16 -9.63 -0.22
N SER A 97 -7.90 -9.30 0.05
CA SER A 97 -7.46 -8.58 1.25
C SER A 97 -6.78 -7.27 0.90
N MET A 98 -6.89 -6.30 1.81
CA MET A 98 -6.19 -5.03 1.72
C MET A 98 -4.97 -5.03 2.65
N HIS A 99 -3.81 -4.80 2.07
CA HIS A 99 -2.55 -4.64 2.78
C HIS A 99 -2.06 -3.21 2.66
N ILE A 100 -1.46 -2.68 3.71
CA ILE A 100 -0.89 -1.33 3.69
C ILE A 100 0.60 -1.45 3.95
N GLU A 101 1.38 -1.13 2.94
CA GLU A 101 2.84 -1.08 3.01
C GLU A 101 3.29 0.36 3.30
N GLU A 102 4.29 0.49 4.17
CA GLU A 102 4.92 1.76 4.50
C GLU A 102 6.30 1.78 3.85
N PHE A 103 6.52 2.76 3.01
CA PHE A 103 7.80 3.06 2.38
C PHE A 103 8.35 4.34 2.95
N GLN A 104 9.64 4.39 3.24
CA GLN A 104 10.26 5.59 3.78
C GLN A 104 11.61 5.87 3.13
N ILE A 105 11.92 7.15 2.97
CA ILE A 105 13.22 7.63 2.54
C ILE A 105 13.64 8.80 3.44
N GLU A 106 14.95 8.92 3.65
CA GLU A 106 15.56 9.97 4.45
C GLU A 106 16.56 10.73 3.58
N ALA A 107 16.55 12.06 3.70
CA ALA A 107 17.55 12.97 3.18
C ALA A 107 18.53 13.31 4.28
N LYS A 108 19.80 12.98 4.05
CA LYS A 108 20.88 13.11 5.04
C LYS A 108 21.92 14.13 4.61
N GLU A 109 22.57 14.73 5.59
CA GLU A 109 23.79 15.50 5.35
C GLU A 109 24.98 14.55 5.24
N LEU A 110 25.63 14.55 4.08
CA LEU A 110 26.82 13.75 3.81
C LEU A 110 28.04 14.66 3.70
N ARG A 111 29.23 14.08 3.78
CA ARG A 111 30.49 14.81 3.50
C ARG A 111 30.56 15.36 2.07
N SER A 112 29.89 14.71 1.13
CA SER A 112 29.82 15.12 -0.27
C SER A 112 28.78 16.22 -0.55
N GLY A 113 27.99 16.60 0.46
CA GLY A 113 26.91 17.57 0.36
C GLY A 113 25.61 17.03 0.96
N VAL A 114 24.56 17.84 0.85
CA VAL A 114 23.23 17.51 1.38
C VAL A 114 22.45 16.69 0.35
N GLU A 115 21.85 15.57 0.77
CA GLU A 115 20.86 14.89 -0.07
C GLU A 115 19.56 15.68 -0.11
N GLU A 116 18.94 15.77 -1.29
CA GLU A 116 17.71 16.53 -1.51
C GLU A 116 16.60 15.64 -2.07
N ILE A 117 15.37 15.88 -1.63
CA ILE A 117 14.17 15.26 -2.20
C ILE A 117 13.59 16.26 -3.19
N THR A 118 13.60 15.89 -4.47
CA THR A 118 13.26 16.77 -5.60
C THR A 118 12.65 15.98 -6.76
N ALA A 119 11.83 16.65 -7.57
CA ALA A 119 11.29 16.08 -8.82
C ALA A 119 12.33 16.09 -9.95
N ASP A 120 13.38 16.89 -9.84
CA ASP A 120 14.47 16.99 -10.83
C ASP A 120 15.47 15.84 -10.63
N VAL A 121 15.09 14.66 -11.09
CA VAL A 121 15.91 13.44 -10.99
C VAL A 121 16.66 13.23 -12.31
N PRO A 122 18.01 13.14 -12.30
CA PRO A 122 18.79 12.96 -13.52
C PRO A 122 18.61 11.57 -14.13
N ASN A 123 18.70 11.47 -15.47
CA ASN A 123 18.60 10.22 -16.24
C ASN A 123 17.28 9.45 -16.06
N VAL A 124 16.19 10.16 -15.79
CA VAL A 124 14.86 9.57 -15.65
C VAL A 124 13.94 10.13 -16.72
N ASP A 125 13.23 9.25 -17.43
CA ASP A 125 12.22 9.65 -18.39
C ASP A 125 11.05 10.38 -17.70
N GLU A 126 10.50 11.40 -18.37
CA GLU A 126 9.36 12.17 -17.87
C GLU A 126 8.15 11.30 -17.52
N SER A 127 8.00 10.12 -18.13
CA SER A 127 6.93 9.16 -17.84
C SER A 127 6.88 8.74 -16.37
N TYR A 128 8.05 8.54 -15.74
CA TYR A 128 8.17 8.14 -14.33
C TYR A 128 8.00 9.31 -13.36
N LEU A 129 8.09 10.56 -13.84
CA LEU A 129 7.95 11.77 -13.05
C LEU A 129 6.50 12.28 -12.99
N LYS A 130 5.61 11.78 -13.86
CA LYS A 130 4.20 12.23 -13.98
C LYS A 130 3.40 12.19 -12.67
N ASN A 131 3.73 11.27 -11.77
CA ASN A 131 3.02 11.10 -10.51
C ASN A 131 3.65 11.86 -9.34
N LEU A 132 4.82 12.47 -9.53
CA LEU A 132 5.50 13.27 -8.51
C LEU A 132 4.94 14.69 -8.47
N ASP A 133 4.88 15.26 -7.27
CA ASP A 133 4.64 16.68 -7.05
C ASP A 133 5.91 17.51 -7.27
N GLU A 134 5.80 18.84 -7.16
CA GLU A 134 6.93 19.78 -7.29
C GLU A 134 8.08 19.50 -6.32
N LYS A 135 7.81 18.81 -5.20
CA LYS A 135 8.81 18.45 -4.19
C LYS A 135 9.42 17.07 -4.44
N GLY A 136 9.07 16.40 -5.54
CA GLY A 136 9.55 15.06 -5.87
C GLY A 136 8.87 13.95 -5.08
N ILE A 137 7.68 14.16 -4.54
CA ILE A 137 6.94 13.16 -3.76
C ILE A 137 5.71 12.73 -4.55
N VAL A 138 5.46 11.43 -4.64
CA VAL A 138 4.28 10.88 -5.31
C VAL A 138 2.99 11.46 -4.75
N ARG A 139 2.01 11.81 -5.58
CA ARG A 139 0.72 12.36 -5.14
C ARG A 139 -0.18 11.30 -4.47
N ILE A 140 -0.98 11.73 -3.50
CA ILE A 140 -2.03 10.89 -2.91
C ILE A 140 -3.06 10.53 -3.99
N GLY A 141 -3.44 9.25 -4.04
CA GLY A 141 -4.36 8.72 -5.03
C GLY A 141 -3.71 8.30 -6.34
N ALA A 142 -2.39 8.48 -6.52
CA ALA A 142 -1.69 7.87 -7.64
C ALA A 142 -1.75 6.34 -7.55
N GLU A 143 -2.01 5.71 -8.69
CA GLU A 143 -1.76 4.28 -8.89
C GLU A 143 -0.29 4.12 -9.26
N VAL A 144 0.35 3.14 -8.62
CA VAL A 144 1.77 2.89 -8.77
C VAL A 144 2.03 1.43 -9.07
N GLU A 145 2.99 1.22 -9.96
CA GLU A 145 3.45 -0.07 -10.42
C GLU A 145 4.93 -0.30 -10.08
N PRO A 146 5.42 -1.55 -10.11
CA PRO A 146 6.84 -1.81 -9.91
C PRO A 146 7.73 -0.98 -10.83
N GLY A 147 8.73 -0.31 -10.25
CA GLY A 147 9.65 0.58 -10.98
C GLY A 147 9.28 2.06 -10.95
N ASP A 148 8.03 2.41 -10.65
CA ASP A 148 7.59 3.80 -10.50
C ASP A 148 8.35 4.49 -9.36
N ILE A 149 8.60 5.79 -9.53
CA ILE A 149 9.27 6.60 -8.50
C ILE A 149 8.22 7.05 -7.49
N LEU A 150 8.41 6.66 -6.23
CA LEU A 150 7.61 7.14 -5.11
C LEU A 150 8.13 8.48 -4.60
N MET A 151 9.45 8.61 -4.49
CA MET A 151 10.10 9.80 -3.99
C MET A 151 11.43 10.01 -4.71
N GLY A 152 11.55 11.12 -5.43
CA GLY A 152 12.77 11.56 -6.08
C GLY A 152 13.79 11.98 -5.04
N LYS A 153 14.96 11.33 -5.02
CA LYS A 153 16.07 11.72 -4.14
C LYS A 153 17.35 11.80 -4.93
N VAL A 154 18.06 12.91 -4.77
CA VAL A 154 19.35 13.15 -5.39
C VAL A 154 20.45 13.21 -4.34
N THR A 155 21.56 12.53 -4.62
CA THR A 155 22.75 12.53 -3.76
C THR A 155 23.87 13.28 -4.48
N PRO A 156 24.47 14.32 -3.87
CA PRO A 156 25.59 15.02 -4.48
C PRO A 156 26.82 14.10 -4.56
N GLN A 157 27.42 14.05 -5.75
CA GLN A 157 28.63 13.28 -5.99
C GLN A 157 29.86 14.12 -5.65
N VAL A 158 30.84 13.51 -4.99
CA VAL A 158 32.19 14.07 -4.91
C VAL A 158 32.72 14.19 -6.33
N GLU A 159 33.37 15.31 -6.68
CA GLU A 159 33.97 15.47 -8.01
C GLU A 159 34.95 14.33 -8.32
N ILE A 160 34.52 13.40 -9.15
CA ILE A 160 35.36 12.34 -9.66
C ILE A 160 36.21 12.95 -10.78
N LYS A 161 37.53 12.75 -10.73
CA LYS A 161 38.39 13.03 -11.88
C LYS A 161 37.98 12.08 -13.01
N LEU A 162 37.24 12.60 -13.98
CA LEU A 162 36.83 11.88 -15.18
C LEU A 162 38.07 11.36 -15.94
N THR A 163 37.97 10.16 -16.49
CA THR A 163 39.03 9.65 -17.37
C THR A 163 39.05 10.46 -18.68
N PRO A 164 40.18 10.46 -19.42
CA PRO A 164 40.25 11.13 -20.72
C PRO A 164 39.17 10.67 -21.71
N GLU A 165 38.78 9.40 -21.66
CA GLU A 165 37.74 8.80 -22.52
C GLU A 165 36.34 9.34 -22.19
N GLU A 166 35.99 9.42 -20.90
CA GLU A 166 34.71 9.99 -20.45
C GLU A 166 34.62 11.49 -20.74
N ARG A 167 35.74 12.21 -20.62
CA ARG A 167 35.85 13.62 -21.03
C ARG A 167 35.62 13.81 -22.52
N LEU A 168 36.19 12.92 -23.35
CA LEU A 168 36.02 12.96 -24.80
C LEU A 168 34.57 12.68 -25.18
N LEU A 169 33.99 11.60 -24.66
CA LEU A 169 32.58 11.24 -24.87
C LEU A 169 31.65 12.41 -24.52
N ARG A 170 31.81 13.01 -23.34
CA ARG A 170 30.99 14.16 -22.94
C ARG A 170 31.19 15.39 -23.80
N SER A 171 32.40 15.63 -24.29
CA SER A 171 32.68 16.74 -25.20
C SER A 171 32.01 16.56 -26.57
N ILE A 172 31.85 15.31 -27.01
CA ILE A 172 31.15 14.97 -28.26
C ILE A 172 29.63 15.09 -28.09
N PHE A 173 29.08 14.60 -26.97
CA PHE A 173 27.62 14.58 -26.73
C PHE A 173 27.07 15.87 -26.08
N GLY A 174 27.93 16.81 -25.69
CA GLY A 174 27.50 18.05 -25.02
C GLY A 174 26.86 17.83 -23.65
N GLU A 175 27.00 16.64 -23.07
CA GLU A 175 26.41 16.29 -21.79
C GLU A 175 27.12 17.03 -20.65
N LYS A 176 26.39 17.93 -19.98
CA LYS A 176 26.87 18.59 -18.76
C LYS A 176 27.18 17.53 -17.71
N VAL A 177 28.25 17.76 -16.95
CA VAL A 177 28.59 16.93 -15.78
C VAL A 177 27.40 16.96 -14.81
N GLN A 178 26.70 15.85 -14.69
CA GLN A 178 25.70 15.68 -13.64
C GLN A 178 26.43 15.61 -12.30
N LYS A 179 26.23 16.64 -11.48
CA LYS A 179 26.84 16.76 -10.15
C LYS A 179 26.13 15.90 -9.10
N VAL A 180 24.97 15.35 -9.45
CA VAL A 180 24.10 14.61 -8.54
C VAL A 180 23.74 13.25 -9.14
N LYS A 181 23.55 12.27 -8.26
CA LYS A 181 23.16 10.90 -8.60
C LYS A 181 21.70 10.66 -8.20
N ASP A 182 20.94 9.95 -9.04
CA ASP A 182 19.65 9.39 -8.64
C ASP A 182 19.84 8.33 -7.53
N ASN A 183 19.18 8.55 -6.39
CA ASN A 183 19.05 7.60 -5.29
C ASN A 183 17.59 7.57 -4.78
N SER A 184 16.64 7.72 -5.71
CA SER A 184 15.20 7.79 -5.49
C SER A 184 14.62 6.50 -4.97
N LEU A 185 13.53 6.60 -4.21
CA LEU A 185 12.76 5.43 -3.79
C LEU A 185 11.81 5.01 -4.89
N ARG A 186 12.00 3.79 -5.40
CA ARG A 186 11.13 3.17 -6.40
C ARG A 186 10.26 2.08 -5.78
N VAL A 187 9.11 1.81 -6.40
CA VAL A 187 8.23 0.71 -5.99
C VAL A 187 8.94 -0.63 -6.23
N PRO A 188 9.06 -1.50 -5.21
CA PRO A 188 9.68 -2.81 -5.37
C PRO A 188 8.91 -3.72 -6.34
N PRO A 189 9.58 -4.73 -6.92
CA PRO A 189 8.93 -5.79 -7.69
C PRO A 189 7.77 -6.44 -6.93
N GLY A 190 6.68 -6.73 -7.65
CA GLY A 190 5.51 -7.42 -7.11
C GLY A 190 4.54 -6.56 -6.30
N ILE A 191 4.81 -5.26 -6.16
CA ILE A 191 3.92 -4.32 -5.48
C ILE A 191 3.21 -3.44 -6.50
N ARG A 192 1.88 -3.54 -6.52
CA ARG A 192 0.99 -2.64 -7.26
C ARG A 192 -0.08 -2.16 -6.30
N GLY A 193 -0.37 -0.87 -6.31
CA GLY A 193 -1.35 -0.32 -5.38
C GLY A 193 -1.60 1.16 -5.57
N LYS A 194 -2.28 1.74 -4.60
CA LYS A 194 -2.66 3.15 -4.60
C LYS A 194 -2.05 3.86 -3.39
N VAL A 195 -1.48 5.03 -3.62
CA VAL A 195 -0.95 5.87 -2.54
C VAL A 195 -2.14 6.41 -1.73
N ILE A 196 -2.20 6.07 -0.45
CA ILE A 196 -3.32 6.47 0.43
C ILE A 196 -2.96 7.62 1.37
N LYS A 197 -1.69 7.72 1.76
CA LYS A 197 -1.25 8.67 2.77
C LYS A 197 0.23 8.95 2.63
N ILE A 198 0.61 10.19 2.89
CA ILE A 198 1.99 10.63 2.92
C ILE A 198 2.21 11.38 4.22
N LYS A 199 3.35 11.16 4.87
CA LYS A 199 3.79 11.93 6.03
C LYS A 199 5.19 12.46 5.75
N VAL A 200 5.34 13.77 5.76
CA VAL A 200 6.62 14.45 5.64
C VAL A 200 7.02 14.91 7.04
N PHE A 201 8.22 14.53 7.45
CA PHE A 201 8.86 15.01 8.67
C PHE A 201 10.07 15.84 8.27
N SER A 202 10.24 17.02 8.85
CA SER A 202 11.39 17.88 8.59
C SER A 202 11.93 18.50 9.87
N GLN A 203 13.23 18.78 9.86
CA GLN A 203 13.87 19.46 10.98
C GLN A 203 13.31 20.88 11.15
N GLU A 204 12.93 21.54 10.06
CA GLU A 204 12.27 22.86 10.05
C GLU A 204 10.94 22.86 10.80
N ASN A 205 10.19 21.74 10.73
CA ASN A 205 8.93 21.57 11.45
C ASN A 205 9.13 21.13 12.91
N GLN A 206 10.38 21.09 13.39
CA GLN A 206 10.75 20.60 14.72
C GLN A 206 10.30 19.15 14.99
N ASP A 207 10.25 18.33 13.93
CA ASP A 207 9.96 16.90 14.06
C ASP A 207 11.15 16.13 14.66
N ASP A 208 10.85 15.07 15.41
CA ASP A 208 11.87 14.16 15.95
C ASP A 208 12.50 13.31 14.83
N LEU A 209 13.71 13.69 14.44
CA LEU A 209 14.50 13.08 13.39
C LEU A 209 15.83 12.54 13.95
N PRO A 210 16.32 11.40 13.44
CA PRO A 210 17.66 10.92 13.80
C PRO A 210 18.74 11.96 13.47
N PRO A 211 19.86 11.99 14.22
CA PRO A 211 20.97 12.90 13.94
C PRO A 211 21.45 12.80 12.49
N GLY A 212 21.62 13.94 11.83
CA GLY A 212 22.06 14.04 10.42
C GLY A 212 20.96 13.79 9.38
N VAL A 213 19.71 13.56 9.79
CA VAL A 213 18.54 13.49 8.89
C VAL A 213 17.86 14.85 8.87
N LEU A 214 17.80 15.48 7.69
CA LEU A 214 17.15 16.79 7.52
C LEU A 214 15.65 16.64 7.23
N LYS A 215 15.30 15.61 6.45
CA LYS A 215 13.92 15.34 6.02
C LYS A 215 13.69 13.84 5.92
N ARG A 216 12.56 13.36 6.42
CA ARG A 216 12.10 11.97 6.29
C ARG A 216 10.71 11.97 5.70
N VAL A 217 10.50 11.22 4.64
CA VAL A 217 9.18 11.11 4.01
C VAL A 217 8.73 9.66 4.07
N LYS A 218 7.49 9.45 4.52
CA LYS A 218 6.81 8.16 4.56
C LYS A 218 5.64 8.17 3.60
N VAL A 219 5.56 7.15 2.76
CA VAL A 219 4.48 6.92 1.79
C VAL A 219 3.79 5.61 2.16
N TYR A 220 2.47 5.66 2.31
CA TYR A 220 1.64 4.51 2.59
C TYR A 220 0.93 4.10 1.30
N ILE A 221 1.12 2.84 0.90
CA ILE A 221 0.54 2.28 -0.32
C ILE A 221 -0.43 1.19 0.09
N ALA A 222 -1.69 1.33 -0.33
CA ALA A 222 -2.69 0.31 -0.17
C ALA A 222 -2.63 -0.65 -1.36
N ILE A 223 -2.45 -1.93 -1.07
CA ILE A 223 -2.29 -3.03 -2.01
C ILE A 223 -3.49 -3.95 -1.85
N GLN A 224 -4.24 -4.16 -2.93
CA GLN A 224 -5.25 -5.20 -2.98
C GLN A 224 -4.59 -6.50 -3.39
N ARG A 225 -4.64 -7.52 -2.53
CA ARG A 225 -4.21 -8.88 -2.84
C ARG A 225 -5.43 -9.73 -3.10
N LYS A 226 -5.59 -10.14 -4.35
CA LYS A 226 -6.56 -11.17 -4.74
C LYS A 226 -5.96 -12.55 -4.42
N ILE A 227 -6.82 -13.52 -4.16
CA ILE A 227 -6.40 -14.92 -4.01
C ILE A 227 -5.68 -15.42 -5.27
N ARG A 228 -4.58 -16.15 -5.09
CA ARG A 228 -3.75 -16.70 -6.16
C ARG A 228 -3.34 -18.13 -5.83
N VAL A 229 -2.87 -18.84 -6.87
CA VAL A 229 -2.19 -20.13 -6.70
C VAL A 229 -1.01 -19.96 -5.77
N GLY A 230 -0.87 -20.89 -4.82
CA GLY A 230 0.12 -20.82 -3.74
C GLY A 230 -0.37 -20.19 -2.44
N ASP A 231 -1.50 -19.48 -2.45
CA ASP A 231 -2.09 -18.97 -1.22
C ASP A 231 -2.61 -20.12 -0.35
N LYS A 232 -2.54 -19.94 0.98
CA LYS A 232 -2.97 -20.95 1.95
C LYS A 232 -4.34 -20.59 2.52
N ILE A 233 -5.26 -21.55 2.49
CA ILE A 233 -6.61 -21.42 3.05
C ILE A 233 -6.79 -22.47 4.14
N ALA A 234 -7.60 -22.15 5.14
CA ALA A 234 -7.97 -23.08 6.19
C ALA A 234 -9.44 -22.92 6.59
N GLY A 235 -10.09 -24.06 6.86
CA GLY A 235 -11.36 -24.08 7.57
C GLY A 235 -11.16 -24.04 9.10
N ARG A 236 -12.28 -23.99 9.84
CA ARG A 236 -12.27 -23.93 11.31
C ARG A 236 -11.93 -25.26 11.98
N HIS A 237 -12.00 -26.36 11.24
CA HIS A 237 -11.79 -27.72 11.76
C HIS A 237 -10.39 -28.26 11.49
N GLY A 238 -9.44 -27.38 11.13
CA GLY A 238 -8.05 -27.77 10.92
C GLY A 238 -7.74 -28.27 9.51
N ASN A 239 -8.72 -28.36 8.61
CA ASN A 239 -8.49 -28.59 7.19
C ASN A 239 -7.76 -27.38 6.59
N LYS A 240 -6.49 -27.57 6.24
CA LYS A 240 -5.62 -26.56 5.64
C LYS A 240 -5.23 -27.05 4.27
N GLY A 241 -5.10 -26.13 3.33
CA GLY A 241 -4.61 -26.47 2.01
C GLY A 241 -4.07 -25.27 1.27
N VAL A 242 -3.36 -25.56 0.20
CA VAL A 242 -2.79 -24.56 -0.69
C VAL A 242 -3.62 -24.52 -1.96
N VAL A 243 -3.92 -23.33 -2.46
CA VAL A 243 -4.58 -23.16 -3.74
C VAL A 243 -3.66 -23.71 -4.83
N SER A 244 -4.00 -24.87 -5.37
CA SER A 244 -3.20 -25.57 -6.38
C SER A 244 -3.54 -25.11 -7.79
N LYS A 245 -4.82 -24.86 -8.05
CA LYS A 245 -5.31 -24.38 -9.33
C LYS A 245 -6.56 -23.51 -9.17
N ILE A 246 -6.65 -22.48 -10.01
CA ILE A 246 -7.88 -21.71 -10.20
C ILE A 246 -8.48 -22.20 -11.52
N LEU A 247 -9.69 -22.77 -11.48
CA LEU A 247 -10.38 -23.29 -12.67
C LEU A 247 -11.41 -22.29 -13.19
N PRO A 248 -11.58 -22.19 -14.52
CA PRO A 248 -12.72 -21.51 -15.13
C PRO A 248 -14.06 -22.02 -14.57
N GLU A 249 -15.10 -21.19 -14.68
CA GLU A 249 -16.43 -21.50 -14.14
C GLU A 249 -17.06 -22.71 -14.84
N GLU A 250 -16.82 -22.84 -16.13
CA GLU A 250 -17.30 -23.88 -17.04
C GLU A 250 -16.63 -25.25 -16.82
N ASP A 251 -15.42 -25.27 -16.26
CA ASP A 251 -14.64 -26.49 -16.00
C ASP A 251 -14.86 -27.02 -14.58
N MET A 252 -15.63 -26.30 -13.75
CA MET A 252 -15.93 -26.70 -12.37
C MET A 252 -17.12 -27.69 -12.34
N PRO A 253 -17.15 -28.60 -11.35
CA PRO A 253 -18.25 -29.56 -11.17
C PRO A 253 -19.61 -28.92 -10.87
#